data_AF-A0A381VKR3-F1
#
_entry.id   AF-A0A381VKR3-F1
#
_cell.length_a   1.000
_cell.length_b   1.000
_cell.length_c   1.000
_cell.angle_alpha   90.00
_cell.angle_beta   90.00
_cell.angle_gamma   90.00
#
_symmetry.space_group_name_H-M   'P 1'
#
loop_
_entity.id
_entity.type
_entity.pdbx_description
1 polymer ?
#
loop_
_entity_poly.entity_id
_entity_poly.type
_entity_poly.pdbx_seq_one_letter_code
_entity_poly.pdbx_strand_id
1 'polypeptide(L)'
;MVMFYLLMTITLIAQMGLNENGLVNELGCGNCHSGVQTSQIIKNRAPDLNYSGLKYNEAYLFNYLESPQTVRNHIGKSRMPNFKLSTDEAYALTLYLMTKKTLPKGRELTTRKYNNKEDAFTLIDTEYQCTTCHSLNGAGINKSTDLTIAGTRLQADWLFDIILKPSVYVQRASPMPTFFNEDQASMNTVSKMVGYLMEKGKTKLYELEKNYSAVKKSNPKITSDMGRDIFLSQNCMACHVIEDEASWFETHNGPDLSAQKMRTQPAWLKQYLKETQAIRPNGYFPGTGSRMPNFNLSETEVKTLTDWLGTATLKTKLQPISSFQSRKVKRLLNDFLSCLGCHELNGIGGQIGPNLSNVGNRISDGFIKMAIQAPHMVMPESIMPKMEMDPKLMNSIQSFFAYQTSTEKSKYLNLIKNRPYPIGNRYTANCAPCHGPKGEGNGFNAAYLEIKPGNLADDKLMEQRSDAALFNTIYGGGRIMNKSHFMPGWGQKISREEIANHVARIRDFCDCSPPDWSKD
;
A
#
# COMPACT_ATOMS: atom_id res chain seq x y z
N MET A 1 10.73 35.76 25.82
CA MET A 1 9.92 34.87 26.70
C MET A 1 8.49 34.62 26.19
N VAL A 2 8.21 34.75 24.87
CA VAL A 2 6.86 34.55 24.28
C VAL A 2 6.81 33.36 23.31
N MET A 3 7.96 32.77 22.97
CA MET A 3 8.05 31.68 21.99
C MET A 3 7.75 30.28 22.57
N PHE A 4 7.70 30.15 23.91
CA PHE A 4 7.45 28.87 24.59
C PHE A 4 5.95 28.54 24.78
N TYR A 5 5.07 29.55 24.79
CA TYR A 5 3.63 29.32 25.00
C TYR A 5 2.88 28.82 23.74
N LEU A 6 3.42 29.05 22.54
CA LEU A 6 2.83 28.52 21.30
C LEU A 6 3.20 27.05 21.05
N LEU A 7 4.28 26.57 21.68
CA LEU A 7 4.75 25.18 21.56
C LEU A 7 3.83 24.21 22.29
N MET A 8 3.21 24.63 23.40
CA MET A 8 2.38 23.75 24.24
C MET A 8 0.97 23.48 23.69
N THR A 9 0.41 24.37 22.86
CA THR A 9 -0.95 24.19 22.31
C THR A 9 -0.99 23.32 21.07
N ILE A 10 0.11 23.19 20.32
CA ILE A 10 0.19 22.27 19.17
C ILE A 10 0.48 20.84 19.65
N THR A 11 1.28 20.67 20.71
CA THR A 11 1.59 19.35 21.26
C THR A 11 0.45 18.71 22.03
N LEU A 12 -0.47 19.49 22.65
CA LEU A 12 -1.60 18.92 23.38
C LEU A 12 -2.75 18.41 22.50
N ILE A 13 -2.90 18.89 21.26
CA ILE A 13 -3.97 18.42 20.36
C ILE A 13 -3.57 17.12 19.64
N ALA A 14 -2.27 16.85 19.50
CA ALA A 14 -1.75 15.65 18.85
C ALA A 14 -1.93 14.34 19.66
N GLN A 15 -2.40 14.43 20.91
CA GLN A 15 -2.58 13.26 21.79
C GLN A 15 -4.03 12.78 21.94
N MET A 16 -5.02 13.48 21.38
CA MET A 16 -6.39 12.96 21.31
C MET A 16 -6.58 12.32 19.93
N GLY A 17 -6.43 11.00 19.85
CA GLY A 17 -6.80 10.24 18.66
C GLY A 17 -8.23 10.55 18.22
N LEU A 18 -8.54 10.32 16.94
CA LEU A 18 -9.91 10.56 16.46
C LEU A 18 -10.92 9.69 17.21
N ASN A 19 -12.07 10.28 17.54
CA ASN A 19 -13.18 9.56 18.16
C ASN A 19 -13.57 8.34 17.32
N GLU A 20 -14.11 7.30 17.96
CA GLU A 20 -14.56 6.09 17.28
C GLU A 20 -15.57 6.39 16.17
N ASN A 21 -15.47 5.64 15.07
CA ASN A 21 -16.39 5.71 13.95
C ASN A 21 -16.64 4.31 13.40
N GLY A 22 -17.92 3.91 13.38
CA GLY A 22 -18.32 2.56 12.97
C GLY A 22 -17.87 2.21 11.55
N LEU A 23 -18.04 3.13 10.59
CA LEU A 23 -17.61 2.91 9.20
C LEU A 23 -16.09 2.73 9.11
N VAL A 24 -15.31 3.59 9.79
CA VAL A 24 -13.84 3.52 9.83
C VAL A 24 -13.35 2.20 10.43
N ASN A 25 -13.99 1.75 11.51
CA ASN A 25 -13.70 0.47 12.16
C ASN A 25 -14.05 -0.72 11.26
N GLU A 26 -15.21 -0.69 10.59
CA GLU A 26 -15.64 -1.75 9.68
C GLU A 26 -14.81 -1.84 8.40
N LEU A 27 -14.22 -0.73 7.94
CA LEU A 27 -13.30 -0.71 6.80
C LEU A 27 -11.85 -0.99 7.18
N GLY A 28 -11.52 -1.01 8.48
CA GLY A 28 -10.16 -1.29 8.95
C GLY A 28 -9.17 -0.15 8.72
N CYS A 29 -9.61 1.10 8.57
CA CYS A 29 -8.73 2.22 8.22
C CYS A 29 -7.60 2.42 9.25
N GLY A 30 -7.88 2.22 10.54
CA GLY A 30 -6.89 2.33 11.63
C GLY A 30 -5.85 1.21 11.67
N ASN A 31 -5.91 0.24 10.76
CA ASN A 31 -4.86 -0.78 10.63
C ASN A 31 -3.75 -0.31 9.68
N CYS A 32 -3.98 0.78 8.94
CA CYS A 32 -3.03 1.38 8.02
C CYS A 32 -2.70 2.84 8.39
N HIS A 33 -3.61 3.56 9.03
CA HIS A 33 -3.47 4.98 9.36
C HIS A 33 -3.25 5.22 10.85
N SER A 34 -2.24 6.03 11.19
CA SER A 34 -2.03 6.54 12.55
C SER A 34 -3.07 7.61 12.94
N GLY A 35 -3.19 7.88 14.25
CA GLY A 35 -4.20 8.80 14.79
C GLY A 35 -5.63 8.24 14.79
N VAL A 36 -5.80 6.97 14.44
CA VAL A 36 -7.07 6.23 14.41
C VAL A 36 -6.90 4.92 15.17
N GLN A 37 -7.93 4.51 15.91
CA GLN A 37 -7.93 3.23 16.60
C GLN A 37 -7.93 2.05 15.63
N THR A 38 -7.07 1.07 15.87
CA THR A 38 -6.99 -0.18 15.10
C THR A 38 -8.27 -0.98 15.21
N SER A 39 -8.77 -1.46 14.08
CA SER A 39 -9.98 -2.28 13.99
C SER A 39 -9.77 -3.66 14.59
N GLN A 40 -10.66 -4.02 15.51
CA GLN A 40 -10.69 -5.35 16.15
C GLN A 40 -11.61 -6.34 15.42
N ILE A 41 -12.39 -5.87 14.44
CA ILE A 41 -13.40 -6.69 13.76
C ILE A 41 -12.99 -7.14 12.35
N ILE A 42 -12.11 -6.40 11.67
CA ILE A 42 -11.80 -6.69 10.27
C ILE A 42 -11.05 -8.01 10.10
N LYS A 43 -10.14 -8.34 11.04
CA LYS A 43 -9.44 -9.64 11.08
C LYS A 43 -10.39 -10.83 11.17
N ASN A 44 -11.55 -10.58 11.78
CA ASN A 44 -12.61 -11.57 11.93
C ASN A 44 -13.54 -11.68 10.71
N ARG A 45 -13.53 -10.67 9.85
CA ARG A 45 -14.39 -10.60 8.65
C ARG A 45 -13.63 -10.93 7.37
N ALA A 46 -12.32 -10.73 7.34
CA ALA A 46 -11.46 -11.16 6.25
C ALA A 46 -11.27 -12.69 6.27
N PRO A 47 -11.10 -13.34 5.11
CA PRO A 47 -10.76 -14.76 5.06
C PRO A 47 -9.35 -15.01 5.60
N ASP A 48 -9.18 -16.12 6.32
CA ASP A 48 -7.88 -16.72 6.61
C ASP A 48 -7.21 -17.17 5.30
N LEU A 49 -5.94 -16.80 5.12
CA LEU A 49 -5.17 -17.04 3.91
C LEU A 49 -4.16 -18.20 4.05
N ASN A 50 -4.02 -18.80 5.23
CA ASN A 50 -3.10 -19.93 5.48
C ASN A 50 -3.34 -21.14 4.57
N TYR A 51 -4.57 -21.32 4.09
CA TYR A 51 -4.98 -22.41 3.20
C TYR A 51 -5.58 -21.90 1.88
N SER A 52 -5.21 -20.69 1.45
CA SER A 52 -5.77 -20.08 0.22
C SER A 52 -5.52 -20.94 -1.04
N GLY A 53 -4.35 -21.59 -1.13
CA GLY A 53 -4.00 -22.50 -2.23
C GLY A 53 -4.73 -23.84 -2.25
N LEU A 54 -5.40 -24.22 -1.16
CA LEU A 54 -6.32 -25.37 -1.11
C LEU A 54 -7.77 -24.95 -1.32
N LYS A 55 -8.10 -23.69 -1.02
CA LYS A 55 -9.47 -23.19 -1.01
C LYS A 55 -9.93 -22.68 -2.35
N TYR A 56 -9.14 -21.81 -2.98
CA TYR A 56 -9.58 -21.06 -4.15
C TYR A 56 -9.10 -21.69 -5.45
N ASN A 57 -9.93 -21.62 -6.49
CA ASN A 57 -9.46 -21.88 -7.84
C ASN A 57 -8.49 -20.76 -8.25
N GLU A 58 -7.33 -21.15 -8.78
CA GLU A 58 -6.22 -20.22 -9.07
C GLU A 58 -6.63 -19.08 -10.02
N ALA A 59 -7.32 -19.43 -11.11
CA ALA A 59 -7.81 -18.45 -12.09
C ALA A 59 -8.86 -17.49 -11.52
N TYR A 60 -9.69 -17.95 -10.58
CA TYR A 60 -10.63 -17.07 -9.87
C TYR A 60 -9.89 -16.12 -8.94
N LEU A 61 -8.94 -16.63 -8.14
CA LEU A 61 -8.19 -15.80 -7.20
C LEU A 61 -7.44 -14.67 -7.94
N PHE A 62 -6.81 -15.00 -9.05
CA PHE A 62 -6.19 -14.04 -9.96
C PHE A 62 -7.16 -12.94 -10.40
N ASN A 63 -8.32 -13.33 -10.96
CA ASN A 63 -9.31 -12.37 -11.42
C ASN A 63 -9.88 -11.51 -10.28
N TYR A 64 -10.08 -12.11 -9.10
CA TYR A 64 -10.57 -11.40 -7.92
C TYR A 64 -9.59 -10.34 -7.43
N LEU A 65 -8.28 -10.62 -7.49
CA LEU A 65 -7.26 -9.66 -7.05
C LEU A 65 -7.12 -8.46 -8.02
N GLU A 66 -7.40 -8.64 -9.31
CA GLU A 66 -7.45 -7.54 -10.28
C GLU A 66 -8.67 -6.63 -10.03
N SER A 67 -9.82 -7.21 -9.67
CA SER A 67 -11.06 -6.47 -9.47
C SER A 67 -11.91 -7.09 -8.35
N PRO A 68 -11.59 -6.79 -7.07
CA PRO A 68 -12.32 -7.36 -5.94
C PRO A 68 -13.80 -7.00 -5.98
N GLN A 69 -14.65 -8.00 -5.77
CA GLN A 69 -16.10 -7.85 -5.68
C GLN A 69 -16.62 -8.25 -4.29
N THR A 70 -17.82 -7.81 -3.97
CA THR A 70 -18.52 -8.26 -2.76
C THR A 70 -18.92 -9.72 -2.91
N VAL A 71 -18.42 -10.57 -2.01
CA VAL A 71 -18.75 -12.02 -1.98
C VAL A 71 -19.59 -12.36 -0.74
N ARG A 72 -19.29 -11.75 0.41
CA ARG A 72 -20.00 -11.96 1.68
C ARG A 72 -20.91 -10.77 1.98
N ASN A 73 -22.18 -11.02 2.25
CA ASN A 73 -23.18 -9.97 2.50
C ASN A 73 -23.52 -9.76 4.00
N HIS A 74 -23.03 -10.63 4.89
CA HIS A 74 -23.29 -10.56 6.34
C HIS A 74 -22.19 -9.86 7.16
N ILE A 75 -21.14 -9.33 6.52
CA ILE A 75 -19.99 -8.75 7.21
C ILE A 75 -20.07 -7.22 7.35
N GLY A 76 -21.30 -6.69 7.39
CA GLY A 76 -21.55 -5.25 7.49
C GLY A 76 -21.01 -4.47 6.29
N LYS A 77 -20.27 -3.40 6.57
CA LYS A 77 -19.60 -2.56 5.56
C LYS A 77 -18.20 -3.03 5.20
N SER A 78 -17.67 -4.05 5.88
CA SER A 78 -16.36 -4.62 5.56
C SER A 78 -16.34 -5.18 4.15
N ARG A 79 -15.26 -4.90 3.42
CA ARG A 79 -15.08 -5.31 2.02
C ARG A 79 -13.60 -5.29 1.66
N MET A 80 -13.20 -6.17 0.74
CA MET A 80 -11.85 -6.16 0.17
C MET A 80 -11.73 -4.92 -0.72
N PRO A 81 -10.81 -3.99 -0.45
CA PRO A 81 -10.63 -2.82 -1.29
C PRO A 81 -9.80 -3.16 -2.53
N ASN A 82 -9.90 -2.34 -3.57
CA ASN A 82 -9.15 -2.50 -4.80
C ASN A 82 -7.79 -1.77 -4.71
N PHE A 83 -6.69 -2.53 -4.68
CA PHE A 83 -5.32 -2.00 -4.67
C PHE A 83 -4.80 -1.54 -6.05
N LYS A 84 -5.65 -1.63 -7.08
CA LYS A 84 -5.36 -1.28 -8.47
C LYS A 84 -4.12 -2.01 -8.99
N LEU A 85 -4.01 -3.30 -8.66
CA LEU A 85 -2.92 -4.17 -9.12
C LEU A 85 -2.95 -4.29 -10.64
N SER A 86 -1.80 -4.22 -11.29
CA SER A 86 -1.69 -4.61 -12.69
C SER A 86 -1.75 -6.13 -12.84
N THR A 87 -2.01 -6.61 -14.05
CA THR A 87 -2.15 -8.04 -14.37
C THR A 87 -0.94 -8.87 -13.91
N ASP A 88 0.28 -8.37 -14.09
CA ASP A 88 1.51 -9.03 -13.62
C ASP A 88 1.64 -9.05 -12.08
N GLU A 89 1.24 -7.98 -11.40
CA GLU A 89 1.20 -7.89 -9.93
C GLU A 89 0.17 -8.85 -9.31
N ALA A 90 -1.05 -8.88 -9.86
CA ALA A 90 -2.11 -9.79 -9.43
C ALA A 90 -1.73 -11.25 -9.69
N TYR A 91 -1.04 -11.53 -10.80
CA TYR A 91 -0.51 -12.85 -11.12
C TYR A 91 0.55 -13.28 -10.09
N ALA A 92 1.54 -12.44 -9.80
CA ALA A 92 2.55 -12.73 -8.78
C ALA A 92 1.92 -13.01 -7.41
N LEU A 93 0.99 -12.15 -6.98
CA LEU A 93 0.29 -12.29 -5.71
C LEU A 93 -0.53 -13.59 -5.65
N THR A 94 -1.12 -14.01 -6.77
CA THR A 94 -1.82 -15.28 -6.88
C THR A 94 -0.87 -16.45 -6.68
N LEU A 95 0.29 -16.47 -7.37
CA LEU A 95 1.30 -17.52 -7.20
C LEU A 95 1.70 -17.68 -5.72
N TYR A 96 1.91 -16.57 -5.02
CA TYR A 96 2.23 -16.57 -3.60
C TYR A 96 1.10 -17.18 -2.75
N LEU A 97 -0.14 -16.73 -2.91
CA LEU A 97 -1.27 -17.24 -2.13
C LEU A 97 -1.52 -18.74 -2.42
N MET A 98 -1.29 -19.19 -3.65
CA MET A 98 -1.40 -20.61 -3.99
C MET A 98 -0.36 -21.50 -3.29
N THR A 99 0.72 -20.93 -2.74
CA THR A 99 1.67 -21.69 -1.91
C THR A 99 1.12 -22.02 -0.52
N LYS A 100 0.08 -21.31 -0.06
CA LYS A 100 -0.45 -21.43 1.30
C LYS A 100 -1.44 -22.59 1.40
N LYS A 101 -1.05 -23.65 2.11
CA LYS A 101 -1.77 -24.93 2.20
C LYS A 101 -1.92 -25.45 3.63
N THR A 102 -1.76 -24.58 4.63
CA THR A 102 -1.85 -24.93 6.04
C THR A 102 -3.30 -24.88 6.50
N LEU A 103 -3.92 -26.06 6.67
CA LEU A 103 -5.28 -26.19 7.20
C LEU A 103 -5.30 -26.07 8.74
N PRO A 104 -6.48 -25.79 9.33
CA PRO A 104 -6.66 -25.88 10.77
C PRO A 104 -6.27 -27.26 11.32
N LYS A 105 -5.72 -27.29 12.54
CA LYS A 105 -5.20 -28.49 13.19
C LYS A 105 -6.21 -29.65 13.15
N GLY A 106 -5.78 -30.81 12.68
CA GLY A 106 -6.59 -32.02 12.59
C GLY A 106 -7.54 -32.08 11.40
N ARG A 107 -7.37 -31.20 10.39
CA ARG A 107 -8.04 -31.30 9.10
C ARG A 107 -7.06 -31.65 8.00
N GLU A 108 -7.51 -32.48 7.09
CA GLU A 108 -6.86 -32.81 5.83
C GLU A 108 -7.93 -32.84 4.73
N LEU A 109 -7.56 -32.44 3.52
CA LEU A 109 -8.42 -32.56 2.36
C LEU A 109 -8.12 -33.86 1.64
N THR A 110 -9.18 -34.60 1.29
CA THR A 110 -9.09 -35.83 0.50
C THR A 110 -9.68 -35.58 -0.88
N THR A 111 -8.93 -35.93 -1.92
CA THR A 111 -9.42 -35.86 -3.30
C THR A 111 -10.50 -36.88 -3.58
N ARG A 112 -11.63 -36.42 -4.13
CA ARG A 112 -12.82 -37.25 -4.39
C ARG A 112 -13.34 -37.06 -5.80
N LYS A 113 -14.11 -38.05 -6.27
CA LYS A 113 -14.98 -37.89 -7.44
C LYS A 113 -16.33 -37.36 -6.99
N TYR A 114 -16.79 -36.31 -7.66
CA TYR A 114 -18.05 -35.65 -7.37
C TYR A 114 -19.04 -35.97 -8.47
N ASN A 115 -20.18 -36.55 -8.09
CA ASN A 115 -21.23 -36.89 -9.04
C ASN A 115 -22.29 -35.79 -9.02
N ASN A 116 -22.64 -35.27 -10.18
CA ASN A 116 -23.82 -34.42 -10.33
C ASN A 116 -25.04 -35.32 -10.52
N LYS A 117 -26.10 -35.12 -9.74
CA LYS A 117 -27.39 -35.82 -9.85
C LYS A 117 -28.52 -34.80 -9.83
N GLU A 118 -29.63 -35.12 -10.51
CA GLU A 118 -30.77 -34.22 -10.70
C GLU A 118 -31.43 -33.76 -9.39
N ASP A 119 -31.31 -34.54 -8.30
CA ASP A 119 -31.88 -34.25 -6.98
C ASP A 119 -31.11 -33.18 -6.17
N ALA A 120 -29.89 -32.80 -6.60
CA ALA A 120 -29.00 -31.97 -5.78
C ALA A 120 -29.52 -30.56 -5.49
N PHE A 121 -30.31 -29.96 -6.39
CA PHE A 121 -30.93 -28.66 -6.11
C PHE A 121 -31.95 -28.76 -4.97
N THR A 122 -32.83 -29.77 -5.01
CA THR A 122 -33.82 -30.03 -3.97
C THR A 122 -33.17 -30.32 -2.62
N LEU A 123 -32.05 -31.06 -2.61
CA LEU A 123 -31.26 -31.25 -1.39
C LEU A 123 -30.82 -29.90 -0.80
N ILE A 124 -30.23 -29.02 -1.61
CA ILE A 124 -29.68 -27.74 -1.13
C ILE A 124 -30.79 -26.76 -0.72
N ASP A 125 -31.82 -26.62 -1.55
CA ASP A 125 -32.87 -25.60 -1.39
C ASP A 125 -33.97 -26.02 -0.42
N THR A 126 -34.47 -27.25 -0.52
CA THR A 126 -35.68 -27.68 0.18
C THR A 126 -35.36 -28.52 1.42
N GLU A 127 -34.49 -29.53 1.31
CA GLU A 127 -34.23 -30.46 2.43
C GLU A 127 -33.32 -29.86 3.50
N TYR A 128 -32.18 -29.30 3.08
CA TYR A 128 -31.21 -28.68 3.98
C TYR A 128 -31.34 -27.15 4.05
N GLN A 129 -32.28 -26.58 3.29
CA GLN A 129 -32.69 -25.17 3.37
C GLN A 129 -31.54 -24.15 3.36
N CYS A 130 -30.47 -24.46 2.61
CA CYS A 130 -29.29 -23.61 2.50
C CYS A 130 -29.65 -22.23 1.93
N THR A 131 -30.69 -22.18 1.09
CA THR A 131 -31.20 -20.97 0.44
C THR A 131 -31.90 -19.98 1.39
N THR A 132 -32.12 -20.36 2.65
CA THR A 132 -32.54 -19.43 3.71
C THR A 132 -31.49 -18.34 3.96
N CYS A 133 -30.21 -18.66 3.74
CA CYS A 133 -29.08 -17.75 3.97
C CYS A 133 -28.24 -17.50 2.72
N HIS A 134 -28.23 -18.43 1.78
CA HIS A 134 -27.50 -18.33 0.52
C HIS A 134 -28.45 -18.07 -0.65
N SER A 135 -27.97 -17.44 -1.72
CA SER A 135 -28.68 -17.52 -3.00
C SER A 135 -28.16 -18.68 -3.83
N LEU A 136 -29.02 -19.26 -4.66
CA LEU A 136 -28.65 -20.30 -5.62
C LEU A 136 -29.57 -20.23 -6.85
N ASN A 137 -29.02 -19.98 -8.04
CA ASN A 137 -29.78 -19.78 -9.28
C ASN A 137 -30.91 -18.74 -9.15
N GLY A 138 -30.68 -17.66 -8.39
CA GLY A 138 -31.70 -16.65 -8.13
C GLY A 138 -32.78 -17.04 -7.11
N ALA A 139 -32.79 -18.29 -6.62
CA ALA A 139 -33.60 -18.69 -5.47
C ALA A 139 -32.91 -18.29 -4.15
N GLY A 140 -33.71 -18.20 -3.08
CA GLY A 140 -33.24 -17.90 -1.73
C GLY A 140 -32.98 -16.42 -1.45
N ILE A 141 -32.32 -16.15 -0.32
CA ILE A 141 -31.92 -14.79 0.09
C ILE A 141 -30.40 -14.77 0.24
N ASN A 142 -29.72 -13.84 -0.44
CA ASN A 142 -28.27 -13.72 -0.35
C ASN A 142 -27.80 -12.94 0.89
N LYS A 143 -28.08 -13.48 2.09
CA LYS A 143 -27.56 -12.92 3.35
C LYS A 143 -26.11 -13.37 3.61
N SER A 144 -25.66 -14.47 3.01
CA SER A 144 -24.31 -15.00 3.17
C SER A 144 -23.46 -14.84 1.91
N THR A 145 -23.47 -15.84 1.02
CA THR A 145 -22.76 -15.84 -0.27
C THR A 145 -23.65 -16.47 -1.34
N ASP A 146 -23.46 -16.08 -2.60
CA ASP A 146 -24.11 -16.76 -3.73
C ASP A 146 -23.42 -18.09 -4.01
N LEU A 147 -24.15 -19.20 -3.90
CA LEU A 147 -23.66 -20.55 -4.16
C LEU A 147 -23.56 -20.86 -5.65
N THR A 148 -24.23 -20.09 -6.52
CA THR A 148 -24.16 -20.27 -7.98
C THR A 148 -22.72 -20.16 -8.50
N ILE A 149 -21.91 -19.33 -7.85
CA ILE A 149 -20.50 -19.11 -8.21
C ILE A 149 -19.52 -19.96 -7.37
N ALA A 150 -20.02 -20.86 -6.51
CA ALA A 150 -19.17 -21.62 -5.60
C ALA A 150 -18.13 -22.45 -6.37
N GLY A 151 -18.56 -23.18 -7.41
CA GLY A 151 -17.67 -23.95 -8.28
C GLY A 151 -16.69 -23.11 -9.10
N THR A 152 -17.01 -21.83 -9.36
CA THR A 152 -16.07 -20.91 -10.00
C THR A 152 -14.96 -20.51 -9.03
N ARG A 153 -15.33 -20.30 -7.77
CA ARG A 153 -14.45 -19.70 -6.76
C ARG A 153 -13.61 -20.71 -6.00
N LEU A 154 -14.18 -21.87 -5.67
CA LEU A 154 -13.66 -22.80 -4.69
C LEU A 154 -13.28 -24.12 -5.33
N GLN A 155 -12.22 -24.74 -4.81
CA GLN A 155 -11.84 -26.10 -5.16
C GLN A 155 -12.83 -27.11 -4.56
N ALA A 156 -13.10 -28.19 -5.28
CA ALA A 156 -14.14 -29.15 -4.90
C ALA A 156 -13.88 -29.84 -3.55
N ASP A 157 -12.62 -30.22 -3.29
CA ASP A 157 -12.22 -30.88 -2.03
C ASP A 157 -12.41 -29.96 -0.82
N TRP A 158 -12.09 -28.67 -0.96
CA TRP A 158 -12.35 -27.69 0.09
C TRP A 158 -13.83 -27.40 0.27
N LEU A 159 -14.59 -27.29 -0.83
CA LEU A 159 -16.03 -27.06 -0.80
C LEU A 159 -16.76 -28.22 -0.10
N PHE A 160 -16.31 -29.45 -0.34
CA PHE A 160 -16.80 -30.60 0.40
C PHE A 160 -16.53 -30.46 1.91
N ASP A 161 -15.29 -30.11 2.28
CA ASP A 161 -14.90 -30.06 3.68
C ASP A 161 -15.63 -28.98 4.47
N ILE A 162 -15.84 -27.80 3.87
CA ILE A 162 -16.61 -26.73 4.54
C ILE A 162 -18.10 -27.06 4.68
N ILE A 163 -18.71 -27.78 3.73
CA ILE A 163 -20.11 -28.20 3.85
C ILE A 163 -20.23 -29.27 4.93
N LEU A 164 -19.28 -30.21 4.98
CA LEU A 164 -19.27 -31.28 5.98
C LEU A 164 -18.99 -30.74 7.40
N LYS A 165 -18.05 -29.80 7.54
CA LYS A 165 -17.57 -29.33 8.85
C LYS A 165 -17.31 -27.82 8.89
N PRO A 166 -18.35 -26.98 8.76
CA PRO A 166 -18.20 -25.53 8.62
C PRO A 166 -17.59 -24.84 9.84
N SER A 167 -17.81 -25.38 11.04
CA SER A 167 -17.37 -24.79 12.32
C SER A 167 -15.85 -24.66 12.47
N VAL A 168 -15.07 -25.37 11.64
CA VAL A 168 -13.60 -25.31 11.64
C VAL A 168 -13.08 -24.12 10.82
N TYR A 169 -13.87 -23.62 9.86
CA TYR A 169 -13.46 -22.57 8.92
C TYR A 169 -14.22 -21.25 9.12
N VAL A 170 -15.46 -21.32 9.59
CA VAL A 170 -16.32 -20.15 9.74
C VAL A 170 -16.32 -19.72 11.20
N GLN A 171 -16.08 -18.43 11.42
CA GLN A 171 -16.09 -17.87 12.75
C GLN A 171 -17.46 -17.96 13.40
N ARG A 172 -17.48 -18.09 14.74
CA ARG A 172 -18.71 -18.25 15.54
C ARG A 172 -19.79 -17.18 15.28
N ALA A 173 -19.40 -15.98 14.83
CA ALA A 173 -20.31 -14.88 14.52
C ALA A 173 -21.11 -15.05 13.20
N SER A 174 -20.71 -15.99 12.33
CA SER A 174 -21.47 -16.38 11.13
C SER A 174 -21.74 -17.88 11.20
N PRO A 175 -22.77 -18.34 11.93
CA PRO A 175 -22.96 -19.76 12.14
C PRO A 175 -23.61 -20.38 10.90
N MET A 176 -22.78 -20.79 9.93
CA MET A 176 -23.20 -21.83 8.99
C MET A 176 -23.46 -23.10 9.80
N PRO A 177 -24.70 -23.63 9.83
CA PRO A 177 -25.04 -24.78 10.68
C PRO A 177 -24.27 -26.03 10.27
N THR A 178 -24.01 -26.91 11.24
CA THR A 178 -23.49 -28.25 10.96
C THR A 178 -24.66 -29.19 10.73
N PHE A 179 -24.88 -29.57 9.47
CA PHE A 179 -25.98 -30.48 9.07
C PHE A 179 -25.55 -31.94 8.96
N PHE A 180 -24.25 -32.19 8.84
CA PHE A 180 -23.71 -33.48 8.44
C PHE A 180 -22.75 -34.02 9.50
N ASN A 181 -22.73 -35.34 9.65
CA ASN A 181 -21.71 -36.04 10.44
C ASN A 181 -20.63 -36.59 9.49
N GLU A 182 -19.49 -37.03 10.01
CA GLU A 182 -18.41 -37.63 9.21
C GLU A 182 -18.68 -39.12 8.89
N ASP A 183 -19.93 -39.47 8.60
CA ASP A 183 -20.38 -40.81 8.18
C ASP A 183 -20.56 -40.92 6.65
N GLN A 184 -20.61 -42.15 6.12
CA GLN A 184 -20.68 -42.40 4.68
C GLN A 184 -21.94 -41.83 4.01
N ALA A 185 -23.09 -41.84 4.69
CA ALA A 185 -24.34 -41.34 4.13
C ALA A 185 -24.28 -39.81 3.97
N SER A 186 -23.82 -39.12 5.02
CA SER A 186 -23.53 -37.68 5.00
C SER A 186 -22.54 -37.32 3.88
N MET A 187 -21.42 -38.05 3.79
CA MET A 187 -20.42 -37.82 2.73
C MET A 187 -20.99 -38.01 1.32
N ASN A 188 -21.87 -38.99 1.11
CA ASN A 188 -22.54 -39.19 -0.19
C ASN A 188 -23.45 -38.02 -0.55
N THR A 189 -24.23 -37.51 0.41
CA THR A 189 -25.10 -36.34 0.23
C THR A 189 -24.29 -35.09 -0.10
N VAL A 190 -23.24 -34.80 0.67
CA VAL A 190 -22.36 -33.66 0.41
C VAL A 190 -21.68 -33.78 -0.95
N SER A 191 -21.26 -34.98 -1.36
CA SER A 191 -20.66 -35.20 -2.69
C SER A 191 -21.61 -34.81 -3.83
N LYS A 192 -22.91 -35.13 -3.73
CA LYS A 192 -23.93 -34.70 -4.71
C LYS A 192 -24.04 -33.17 -4.76
N MET A 193 -24.11 -32.52 -3.60
CA MET A 193 -24.21 -31.05 -3.51
C MET A 193 -22.99 -30.38 -4.15
N VAL A 194 -21.79 -30.85 -3.82
CA VAL A 194 -20.54 -30.34 -4.40
C VAL A 194 -20.52 -30.56 -5.91
N GLY A 195 -20.88 -31.75 -6.41
CA GLY A 195 -20.94 -32.03 -7.83
C GLY A 195 -21.83 -31.06 -8.60
N TYR A 196 -23.00 -30.75 -8.05
CA TYR A 196 -23.92 -29.76 -8.62
C TYR A 196 -23.33 -28.34 -8.63
N LEU A 197 -22.76 -27.89 -7.50
CA LEU A 197 -22.17 -26.55 -7.38
C LEU A 197 -20.94 -26.37 -8.28
N MET A 198 -20.14 -27.44 -8.46
CA MET A 198 -19.00 -27.44 -9.38
C MET A 198 -19.46 -27.33 -10.84
N GLU A 199 -20.49 -28.08 -11.25
CA GLU A 199 -21.00 -28.00 -12.63
C GLU A 199 -21.58 -26.61 -12.93
N LYS A 200 -22.23 -25.95 -11.96
CA LYS A 200 -22.73 -24.56 -12.11
C LYS A 200 -21.63 -23.54 -12.37
N GLY A 201 -20.48 -23.69 -11.72
CA GLY A 201 -19.35 -22.77 -11.87
C GLY A 201 -18.46 -23.05 -13.08
N LYS A 202 -18.56 -24.26 -13.66
CA LYS A 202 -17.62 -24.80 -14.66
C LYS A 202 -17.41 -23.90 -15.88
N THR A 203 -18.49 -23.43 -16.51
CA THR A 203 -18.37 -22.57 -17.70
C THR A 203 -17.61 -21.30 -17.38
N LYS A 204 -17.93 -20.65 -16.25
CA LYS A 204 -17.25 -19.41 -15.87
C LYS A 204 -15.80 -19.66 -15.46
N LEU A 205 -15.54 -20.75 -14.73
CA LEU A 205 -14.17 -21.13 -14.37
C LEU A 205 -13.30 -21.35 -15.61
N TYR A 206 -13.82 -22.08 -16.61
CA TYR A 206 -13.11 -22.32 -17.86
C TYR A 206 -12.73 -21.03 -18.60
N GLU A 207 -13.63 -20.04 -18.63
CA GLU A 207 -13.30 -18.71 -19.18
C GLU A 207 -12.14 -18.03 -18.44
N LEU A 208 -12.17 -18.08 -17.10
CA LEU A 208 -11.12 -17.49 -16.27
C LEU A 208 -9.79 -18.23 -16.46
N GLU A 209 -9.82 -19.56 -16.55
CA GLU A 209 -8.64 -20.40 -16.77
C GLU A 209 -7.97 -20.12 -18.11
N LYS A 210 -8.74 -19.86 -19.17
CA LYS A 210 -8.21 -19.43 -20.46
C LYS A 210 -7.43 -18.12 -20.35
N ASN A 211 -8.00 -17.13 -19.67
CA ASN A 211 -7.33 -15.85 -19.43
C ASN A 211 -6.06 -16.03 -18.57
N TYR A 212 -6.19 -16.75 -17.45
CA TYR A 212 -5.08 -17.04 -16.55
C TYR A 212 -3.92 -17.73 -17.25
N SER A 213 -4.21 -18.72 -18.10
CA SER A 213 -3.20 -19.46 -18.87
C SER A 213 -2.44 -18.55 -19.85
N ALA A 214 -3.12 -17.60 -20.48
CA ALA A 214 -2.48 -16.62 -21.36
C ALA A 214 -1.54 -15.67 -20.57
N VAL A 215 -1.95 -15.22 -19.39
CA VAL A 215 -1.14 -14.40 -18.49
C VAL A 215 0.09 -15.17 -18.02
N LYS A 216 -0.07 -16.41 -17.55
CA LYS A 216 1.02 -17.31 -17.15
C LYS A 216 2.05 -17.49 -18.27
N LYS A 217 1.60 -17.76 -19.49
CA LYS A 217 2.49 -17.91 -20.66
C LYS A 217 3.28 -16.63 -20.98
N SER A 218 2.67 -15.47 -20.79
CA SER A 218 3.28 -14.17 -21.10
C SER A 218 4.24 -13.67 -20.02
N ASN A 219 4.22 -14.26 -18.82
CA ASN A 219 4.98 -13.79 -17.67
C ASN A 219 5.85 -14.89 -17.03
N PRO A 220 6.73 -15.58 -17.78
CA PRO A 220 7.47 -16.76 -17.30
C PRO A 220 8.50 -16.46 -16.20
N LYS A 221 8.86 -15.19 -15.99
CA LYS A 221 9.85 -14.76 -14.99
C LYS A 221 9.24 -14.34 -13.65
N ILE A 222 7.91 -14.27 -13.56
CA ILE A 222 7.22 -13.87 -12.33
C ILE A 222 7.17 -15.05 -11.36
N THR A 223 7.53 -14.80 -10.11
CA THR A 223 7.63 -15.84 -9.07
C THR A 223 6.71 -15.57 -7.89
N SER A 224 6.50 -16.58 -7.05
CA SER A 224 5.79 -16.44 -5.77
C SER A 224 6.50 -15.47 -4.81
N ASP A 225 7.82 -15.34 -4.86
CA ASP A 225 8.54 -14.40 -3.99
C ASP A 225 8.21 -12.95 -4.32
N MET A 226 8.03 -12.63 -5.61
CA MET A 226 7.54 -11.31 -6.02
C MET A 226 6.12 -11.06 -5.50
N GLY A 227 5.28 -12.11 -5.48
CA GLY A 227 3.95 -12.06 -4.87
C GLY A 227 3.97 -11.86 -3.36
N ARG A 228 4.93 -12.49 -2.66
CA ARG A 228 5.15 -12.32 -1.22
C ARG A 228 5.51 -10.88 -0.90
N ASP A 229 6.40 -10.28 -1.69
CA ASP A 229 6.79 -8.88 -1.49
C ASP A 229 5.61 -7.94 -1.72
N ILE A 230 4.75 -8.19 -2.71
CA ILE A 230 3.50 -7.43 -2.91
C ILE A 230 2.57 -7.60 -1.71
N PHE A 231 2.38 -8.82 -1.21
CA PHE A 231 1.52 -9.10 -0.06
C PHE A 231 1.93 -8.29 1.19
N LEU A 232 3.23 -8.25 1.48
CA LEU A 232 3.78 -7.52 2.61
C LEU A 232 3.79 -6.01 2.37
N SER A 233 4.16 -5.57 1.16
CA SER A 233 4.14 -4.18 0.68
C SER A 233 2.76 -3.53 0.82
N GLN A 234 1.70 -4.26 0.47
CA GLN A 234 0.32 -3.77 0.54
C GLN A 234 -0.31 -3.92 1.93
N ASN A 235 0.46 -4.43 2.91
CA ASN A 235 0.02 -4.67 4.28
C ASN A 235 -1.24 -5.56 4.34
N CYS A 236 -1.30 -6.63 3.53
CA CYS A 236 -2.46 -7.51 3.49
C CYS A 236 -2.77 -8.14 4.88
N MET A 237 -1.74 -8.31 5.70
CA MET A 237 -1.82 -8.78 7.09
C MET A 237 -2.57 -7.83 8.05
N ALA A 238 -2.79 -6.57 7.64
CA ALA A 238 -3.63 -5.64 8.38
C ALA A 238 -5.06 -6.18 8.53
N CYS A 239 -5.54 -6.93 7.55
CA CYS A 239 -6.88 -7.51 7.54
C CYS A 239 -6.86 -9.03 7.58
N HIS A 240 -5.95 -9.69 6.88
CA HIS A 240 -5.96 -11.14 6.73
C HIS A 240 -5.11 -11.85 7.79
N VAL A 241 -5.58 -13.03 8.21
CA VAL A 241 -4.81 -13.96 9.04
C VAL A 241 -3.86 -14.77 8.16
N ILE A 242 -2.60 -14.83 8.58
CA ILE A 242 -1.53 -15.66 8.02
C ILE A 242 -0.46 -15.84 9.10
N GLU A 243 0.06 -17.05 9.30
CA GLU A 243 0.94 -17.36 10.45
C GLU A 243 2.44 -17.24 10.13
N ASP A 244 2.86 -17.60 8.91
CA ASP A 244 4.28 -17.70 8.54
C ASP A 244 4.88 -16.39 7.98
N GLU A 245 4.31 -15.24 8.33
CA GLU A 245 4.73 -13.94 7.81
C GLU A 245 4.86 -12.89 8.90
N ALA A 246 5.79 -11.96 8.70
CA ALA A 246 5.96 -10.78 9.54
C ALA A 246 5.63 -9.51 8.74
N SER A 247 4.87 -8.60 9.35
CA SER A 247 4.53 -7.31 8.75
C SER A 247 5.79 -6.50 8.44
N TRP A 248 5.81 -5.82 7.28
CA TRP A 248 6.82 -4.80 6.98
C TRP A 248 6.62 -3.50 7.75
N PHE A 249 5.43 -3.31 8.32
CA PHE A 249 5.04 -2.09 8.98
C PHE A 249 4.76 -2.38 10.45
N GLU A 250 5.50 -1.72 11.33
CA GLU A 250 5.36 -1.90 12.78
C GLU A 250 4.04 -1.31 13.30
N THR A 251 3.67 -0.13 12.81
CA THR A 251 2.54 0.63 13.34
C THR A 251 1.51 1.02 12.28
N HIS A 252 1.98 1.52 11.14
CA HIS A 252 1.11 2.03 10.08
C HIS A 252 1.85 2.06 8.72
N ASN A 253 1.11 2.22 7.63
CA ASN A 253 1.66 2.39 6.28
C ASN A 253 0.93 3.47 5.48
N GLY A 254 0.28 4.39 6.19
CA GLY A 254 -0.53 5.49 5.69
C GLY A 254 -0.47 6.69 6.64
N PRO A 255 -0.79 7.90 6.16
CA PRO A 255 -0.61 9.12 6.95
C PRO A 255 -1.50 9.16 8.19
N ASP A 256 -1.02 9.85 9.22
CA ASP A 256 -1.83 10.23 10.37
C ASP A 256 -3.07 11.04 9.95
N LEU A 257 -4.26 10.70 10.46
CA LEU A 257 -5.52 11.34 10.07
C LEU A 257 -6.04 12.39 11.06
N SER A 258 -5.38 12.59 12.20
CA SER A 258 -5.81 13.49 13.29
C SER A 258 -5.87 14.98 12.90
N ALA A 259 -5.16 15.37 11.84
CA ALA A 259 -5.14 16.74 11.32
C ALA A 259 -5.43 16.80 9.80
N GLN A 260 -6.08 15.79 9.22
CA GLN A 260 -6.18 15.66 7.77
C GLN A 260 -6.85 16.87 7.08
N LYS A 261 -7.88 17.48 7.67
CA LYS A 261 -8.58 18.65 7.09
C LYS A 261 -7.71 19.91 7.05
N MET A 262 -6.70 20.01 7.91
CA MET A 262 -5.73 21.10 7.86
C MET A 262 -4.81 20.96 6.65
N ARG A 263 -4.51 19.73 6.22
CA ARG A 263 -3.49 19.45 5.19
C ARG A 263 -4.00 19.68 3.77
N THR A 264 -5.26 19.34 3.52
CA THR A 264 -5.78 19.20 2.15
C THR A 264 -6.99 20.07 1.87
N GLN A 265 -7.14 20.47 0.60
CA GLN A 265 -8.31 21.20 0.11
C GLN A 265 -9.58 20.32 0.24
N PRO A 266 -10.70 20.83 0.76
CA PRO A 266 -11.91 20.01 0.99
C PRO A 266 -12.48 19.36 -0.27
N ALA A 267 -12.51 20.09 -1.39
CA ALA A 267 -13.01 19.57 -2.66
C ALA A 267 -12.15 18.41 -3.18
N TRP A 268 -10.82 18.54 -3.07
CA TRP A 268 -9.90 17.49 -3.45
C TRP A 268 -10.04 16.25 -2.57
N LEU A 269 -10.15 16.41 -1.25
CA LEU A 269 -10.26 15.28 -0.32
C LEU A 269 -11.51 14.44 -0.59
N LYS A 270 -12.65 15.09 -0.86
CA LYS A 270 -13.89 14.41 -1.27
C LYS A 270 -13.69 13.59 -2.54
N GLN A 271 -13.05 14.17 -3.56
CA GLN A 271 -12.79 13.48 -4.82
C GLN A 271 -11.80 12.33 -4.65
N TYR A 272 -10.76 12.51 -3.83
CA TYR A 272 -9.74 11.50 -3.55
C TYR A 272 -10.34 10.26 -2.87
N LEU A 273 -11.27 10.44 -1.92
CA LEU A 273 -11.94 9.31 -1.24
C LEU A 273 -12.88 8.52 -2.16
N LYS A 274 -13.47 9.16 -3.18
CA LYS A 274 -14.28 8.46 -4.21
C LYS A 274 -13.43 7.62 -5.15
N GLU A 275 -12.29 8.18 -5.56
CA GLU A 275 -11.41 7.61 -6.57
C GLU A 275 -9.96 7.79 -6.12
N THR A 276 -9.47 6.85 -5.31
CA THR A 276 -8.10 6.91 -4.78
C THR A 276 -7.09 6.77 -5.92
N GLN A 277 -6.07 7.62 -5.91
CA GLN A 277 -5.00 7.66 -6.91
C GLN A 277 -3.66 7.72 -6.20
N ALA A 278 -2.57 7.45 -6.93
CA ALA A 278 -1.25 7.58 -6.34
C ALA A 278 -1.00 9.03 -5.92
N ILE A 279 -0.58 9.22 -4.67
CA ILE A 279 0.00 10.48 -4.21
C ILE A 279 1.53 10.38 -4.27
N ARG A 280 2.07 9.29 -3.69
CA ARG A 280 3.46 8.87 -3.84
C ARG A 280 3.48 7.63 -4.74
N PRO A 281 4.19 7.64 -5.88
CA PRO A 281 4.20 6.51 -6.81
C PRO A 281 4.68 5.18 -6.23
N ASN A 282 5.54 5.18 -5.21
CA ASN A 282 6.14 3.97 -4.65
C ASN A 282 6.05 3.88 -3.11
N GLY A 283 4.85 4.02 -2.55
CA GLY A 283 4.61 3.83 -1.12
C GLY A 283 4.46 5.11 -0.31
N TYR A 284 3.73 5.00 0.81
CA TYR A 284 3.75 6.05 1.84
C TYR A 284 5.18 6.23 2.36
N PHE A 285 5.82 5.14 2.78
CA PHE A 285 7.27 5.10 2.97
C PHE A 285 7.93 4.77 1.62
N PRO A 286 8.74 5.66 1.04
CA PRO A 286 9.27 5.45 -0.30
C PRO A 286 10.08 4.15 -0.44
N GLY A 287 9.74 3.37 -1.46
CA GLY A 287 10.34 2.05 -1.74
C GLY A 287 9.51 0.88 -1.21
N THR A 288 8.58 1.11 -0.29
CA THR A 288 7.70 0.04 0.22
C THR A 288 6.60 -0.35 -0.74
N GLY A 289 6.27 0.48 -1.74
CA GLY A 289 5.22 0.19 -2.72
C GLY A 289 3.78 0.26 -2.20
N SER A 290 3.56 0.61 -0.93
CA SER A 290 2.21 0.63 -0.33
C SER A 290 1.24 1.56 -1.07
N ARG A 291 -0.02 1.15 -1.17
CA ARG A 291 -1.07 1.92 -1.85
C ARG A 291 -2.19 2.26 -0.89
N MET A 292 -2.79 3.43 -1.07
CA MET A 292 -4.13 3.69 -0.55
C MET A 292 -5.12 2.99 -1.48
N PRO A 293 -5.78 1.90 -1.05
CA PRO A 293 -6.66 1.16 -1.94
C PRO A 293 -8.01 1.88 -2.09
N ASN A 294 -8.76 1.54 -3.13
CA ASN A 294 -10.11 2.08 -3.35
C ASN A 294 -11.15 1.20 -2.66
N PHE A 295 -11.90 1.77 -1.72
CA PHE A 295 -12.99 1.09 -1.01
C PHE A 295 -14.34 1.18 -1.72
N ASN A 296 -14.41 1.84 -2.88
CA ASN A 296 -15.65 2.16 -3.62
C ASN A 296 -16.71 2.80 -2.70
N LEU A 297 -16.29 3.85 -1.99
CA LEU A 297 -17.15 4.54 -1.04
C LEU A 297 -18.34 5.18 -1.72
N SER A 298 -19.53 5.06 -1.12
CA SER A 298 -20.70 5.81 -1.57
C SER A 298 -20.56 7.31 -1.26
N GLU A 299 -21.38 8.15 -1.88
CA GLU A 299 -21.45 9.59 -1.56
C GLU A 299 -21.70 9.85 -0.07
N THR A 300 -22.56 9.04 0.55
CA THR A 300 -22.87 9.15 1.98
C THR A 300 -21.69 8.76 2.84
N GLU A 301 -20.98 7.67 2.50
CA GLU A 301 -19.77 7.24 3.20
C GLU A 301 -18.64 8.27 3.08
N VAL A 302 -18.44 8.84 1.88
CA VAL A 302 -17.47 9.92 1.67
C VAL A 302 -17.82 11.12 2.56
N LYS A 303 -19.09 11.54 2.60
CA LYS A 303 -19.52 12.64 3.47
C LYS A 303 -19.21 12.32 4.93
N THR A 304 -19.61 11.15 5.42
CA THR A 304 -19.33 10.69 6.79
C THR A 304 -17.85 10.76 7.14
N LEU A 305 -16.98 10.25 6.27
CA LEU A 305 -15.54 10.30 6.50
C LEU A 305 -15.00 11.73 6.46
N THR A 306 -15.42 12.54 5.49
CA THR A 306 -14.96 13.94 5.42
C THR A 306 -15.43 14.78 6.60
N ASP A 307 -16.59 14.50 7.18
CA ASP A 307 -17.07 15.20 8.37
C ASP A 307 -16.33 14.71 9.63
N TRP A 308 -15.95 13.44 9.69
CA TRP A 308 -15.26 12.83 10.83
C TRP A 308 -13.75 13.14 10.89
N LEU A 309 -13.06 13.26 9.75
CA LEU A 309 -11.61 13.46 9.71
C LEU A 309 -11.14 14.65 10.56
N GLY A 310 -9.93 14.52 11.10
CA GLY A 310 -9.38 15.45 12.07
C GLY A 310 -9.17 16.87 11.56
N THR A 311 -9.43 17.83 12.43
CA THR A 311 -9.29 19.27 12.19
C THR A 311 -8.07 19.82 12.91
N ALA A 312 -7.42 20.80 12.28
CA ALA A 312 -6.45 21.66 12.94
C ALA A 312 -6.44 23.01 12.21
N THR A 313 -5.92 24.05 12.86
CA THR A 313 -5.99 25.42 12.34
C THR A 313 -4.62 25.89 11.84
N LEU A 314 -4.53 26.19 10.55
CA LEU A 314 -3.46 27.00 9.97
C LEU A 314 -4.09 28.13 9.15
N LYS A 315 -4.21 29.32 9.74
CA LYS A 315 -4.76 30.51 9.07
C LYS A 315 -3.72 31.20 8.20
N THR A 316 -3.22 30.51 7.18
CA THR A 316 -2.30 31.08 6.19
C THR A 316 -3.01 31.20 4.85
N LYS A 317 -2.87 32.36 4.21
CA LYS A 317 -3.21 32.56 2.80
C LYS A 317 -1.94 33.01 2.08
N LEU A 318 -1.49 32.22 1.11
CA LEU A 318 -0.34 32.56 0.28
C LEU A 318 -0.78 33.55 -0.81
N GLN A 319 0.08 34.52 -1.09
CA GLN A 319 -0.21 35.57 -2.08
C GLN A 319 -0.01 35.04 -3.51
N PRO A 320 -0.74 35.57 -4.50
CA PRO A 320 -0.48 35.28 -5.90
C PRO A 320 0.96 35.58 -6.29
N ILE A 321 1.48 34.84 -7.26
CA ILE A 321 2.83 35.00 -7.80
C ILE A 321 2.76 35.54 -9.23
N SER A 322 3.64 36.49 -9.58
CA SER A 322 3.69 37.03 -10.94
C SER A 322 4.30 36.04 -11.93
N SER A 323 4.02 36.21 -13.23
CA SER A 323 4.60 35.34 -14.27
C SER A 323 6.13 35.37 -14.29
N PHE A 324 6.74 36.53 -14.01
CA PHE A 324 8.18 36.69 -13.89
C PHE A 324 8.74 35.91 -12.70
N GLN A 325 8.13 36.04 -11.52
CA GLN A 325 8.54 35.29 -10.32
C GLN A 325 8.37 33.77 -10.54
N SER A 326 7.28 33.34 -11.17
CA SER A 326 7.06 31.93 -11.52
C SER A 326 8.16 31.38 -12.43
N ARG A 327 8.58 32.13 -13.47
CA ARG A 327 9.71 31.72 -14.33
C ARG A 327 11.01 31.63 -13.53
N LYS A 328 11.28 32.59 -12.64
CA LYS A 328 12.44 32.57 -11.76
C LYS A 328 12.44 31.34 -10.85
N VAL A 329 11.31 31.02 -10.21
CA VAL A 329 11.17 29.84 -9.36
C VAL A 329 11.39 28.55 -10.15
N LYS A 330 10.78 28.41 -11.34
CA LYS A 330 10.99 27.24 -12.19
C LYS A 330 12.47 27.02 -12.52
N ARG A 331 13.20 28.08 -12.89
CA ARG A 331 14.64 28.00 -13.15
C ARG A 331 15.43 27.57 -11.92
N LEU A 332 15.08 28.10 -10.74
CA LEU A 332 15.72 27.71 -9.49
C LEU A 332 15.48 26.25 -9.12
N LEU A 333 14.26 25.74 -9.34
CA LEU A 333 13.93 24.34 -9.11
C LEU A 333 14.65 23.39 -10.06
N ASN A 334 14.85 23.79 -11.32
CA ASN A 334 15.50 22.97 -12.34
C ASN A 334 17.03 22.94 -12.24
N ASP A 335 17.64 24.10 -11.95
CA ASP A 335 19.09 24.26 -12.16
C ASP A 335 19.87 24.23 -10.83
N PHE A 336 19.19 24.46 -9.70
CA PHE A 336 19.86 24.93 -8.49
C PHE A 336 19.40 24.27 -7.19
N LEU A 337 18.12 23.87 -7.08
CA LEU A 337 17.53 23.32 -5.86
C LEU A 337 17.27 21.81 -5.99
N SER A 338 17.43 21.08 -4.89
CA SER A 338 17.29 19.62 -4.87
C SER A 338 15.86 19.10 -4.93
N CYS A 339 14.84 19.98 -5.00
CA CYS A 339 13.43 19.59 -4.94
C CYS A 339 13.08 18.53 -5.99
N LEU A 340 13.57 18.73 -7.21
CA LEU A 340 13.28 17.82 -8.34
C LEU A 340 14.08 16.53 -8.31
N GLY A 341 15.02 16.36 -7.36
CA GLY A 341 15.64 15.06 -7.10
C GLY A 341 14.66 14.05 -6.51
N CYS A 342 13.66 14.52 -5.76
CA CYS A 342 12.65 13.66 -5.15
C CYS A 342 11.27 13.84 -5.77
N HIS A 343 10.94 15.04 -6.23
CA HIS A 343 9.61 15.39 -6.71
C HIS A 343 9.56 15.63 -8.21
N GLU A 344 8.42 15.30 -8.82
CA GLU A 344 8.16 15.60 -10.22
C GLU A 344 7.45 16.96 -10.35
N LEU A 345 7.81 17.74 -11.36
CA LEU A 345 7.14 18.97 -11.76
C LEU A 345 7.05 19.04 -13.29
N ASN A 346 5.85 18.84 -13.81
CA ASN A 346 5.49 18.87 -15.23
C ASN A 346 6.30 17.85 -16.04
N GLY A 347 6.36 16.62 -15.54
CA GLY A 347 7.10 15.51 -16.14
C GLY A 347 8.62 15.55 -15.91
N ILE A 348 9.15 16.53 -15.16
CA ILE A 348 10.57 16.65 -14.85
C ILE A 348 10.83 16.35 -13.38
N GLY A 349 11.79 15.48 -13.07
CA GLY A 349 12.25 15.18 -11.72
C GLY A 349 11.83 13.80 -11.22
N GLY A 350 12.09 13.55 -9.93
CA GLY A 350 11.94 12.25 -9.28
C GLY A 350 10.51 11.88 -8.87
N GLN A 351 10.31 10.61 -8.53
CA GLN A 351 9.03 10.02 -8.14
C GLN A 351 9.05 9.45 -6.70
N ILE A 352 9.89 10.00 -5.83
CA ILE A 352 9.93 9.70 -4.38
C ILE A 352 8.81 10.44 -3.66
N GLY A 353 8.78 11.76 -3.85
CA GLY A 353 7.81 12.67 -3.26
C GLY A 353 6.55 12.79 -4.12
N PRO A 354 5.49 13.42 -3.59
CA PRO A 354 4.30 13.70 -4.39
C PRO A 354 4.59 14.65 -5.55
N ASN A 355 3.93 14.43 -6.69
CA ASN A 355 4.02 15.31 -7.85
C ASN A 355 3.60 16.75 -7.48
N LEU A 356 4.42 17.74 -7.87
CA LEU A 356 4.28 19.15 -7.53
C LEU A 356 3.47 19.97 -8.56
N SER A 357 3.07 19.39 -9.69
CA SER A 357 2.28 20.06 -10.72
C SER A 357 0.85 20.37 -10.33
N ASN A 358 0.32 19.71 -9.30
CA ASN A 358 -1.05 19.89 -8.86
C ASN A 358 -1.15 20.26 -7.36
N VAL A 359 -0.07 20.76 -6.73
CA VAL A 359 -0.09 21.08 -5.29
C VAL A 359 -1.24 22.02 -4.94
N GLY A 360 -1.46 23.07 -5.74
CA GLY A 360 -2.52 24.05 -5.52
C GLY A 360 -3.93 23.46 -5.58
N ASN A 361 -4.13 22.34 -6.27
CA ASN A 361 -5.41 21.61 -6.25
C ASN A 361 -5.62 20.84 -4.95
N ARG A 362 -4.54 20.34 -4.34
CA ARG A 362 -4.61 19.29 -3.30
C ARG A 362 -4.38 19.81 -1.89
N ILE A 363 -3.42 20.71 -1.73
CA ILE A 363 -2.83 21.05 -0.43
C ILE A 363 -3.27 22.46 -0.01
N SER A 364 -3.49 22.65 1.29
CA SER A 364 -3.81 23.98 1.83
C SER A 364 -2.57 24.89 1.88
N ASP A 365 -2.77 26.19 1.72
CA ASP A 365 -1.69 27.20 1.78
C ASP A 365 -0.84 27.08 3.06
N GLY A 366 -1.50 26.87 4.21
CA GLY A 366 -0.82 26.70 5.49
C GLY A 366 0.06 25.46 5.54
N PHE A 367 -0.40 24.35 4.96
CA PHE A 367 0.41 23.14 4.90
C PHE A 367 1.55 23.27 3.89
N ILE A 368 1.34 23.92 2.73
CA ILE A 368 2.43 24.21 1.77
C ILE A 368 3.55 24.99 2.46
N LYS A 369 3.20 26.07 3.17
CA LYS A 369 4.15 26.90 3.91
C LYS A 369 4.97 26.06 4.89
N MET A 370 4.29 25.30 5.76
CA MET A 370 4.97 24.54 6.81
C MET A 370 5.72 23.32 6.29
N ALA A 371 5.24 22.65 5.25
CA ALA A 371 5.93 21.52 4.64
C ALA A 371 7.30 21.92 4.05
N ILE A 372 7.41 23.16 3.54
CA ILE A 372 8.68 23.67 3.00
C ILE A 372 9.57 24.24 4.13
N GLN A 373 8.98 25.01 5.05
CA GLN A 373 9.74 25.71 6.09
C GLN A 373 10.22 24.78 7.23
N ALA A 374 9.38 23.81 7.61
CA ALA A 374 9.61 22.91 8.74
C ALA A 374 8.88 21.57 8.53
N PRO A 375 9.27 20.75 7.53
CA PRO A 375 8.55 19.52 7.16
C PRO A 375 8.30 18.59 8.34
N HIS A 376 9.28 18.43 9.23
CA HIS A 376 9.22 17.52 10.38
C HIS A 376 8.28 18.00 11.50
N MET A 377 7.90 19.28 11.51
CA MET A 377 6.92 19.79 12.48
C MET A 377 5.51 19.36 12.12
N VAL A 378 5.19 19.27 10.83
CA VAL A 378 3.85 18.90 10.34
C VAL A 378 3.75 17.46 9.87
N MET A 379 4.90 16.83 9.60
CA MET A 379 5.07 15.43 9.22
C MET A 379 6.38 14.90 9.83
N PRO A 380 6.38 14.47 11.11
CA PRO A 380 7.59 13.99 11.80
C PRO A 380 8.35 12.90 11.02
N GLU A 381 7.62 11.99 10.37
CA GLU A 381 8.15 10.86 9.59
C GLU A 381 8.56 11.24 8.15
N SER A 382 8.40 12.51 7.76
CA SER A 382 8.81 12.94 6.41
C SER A 382 10.30 12.74 6.20
N ILE A 383 10.66 12.17 5.05
CA ILE A 383 12.06 12.09 4.59
C ILE A 383 12.53 13.40 3.93
N MET A 384 11.62 14.35 3.67
CA MET A 384 11.96 15.63 3.03
C MET A 384 12.92 16.42 3.94
N PRO A 385 14.18 16.63 3.53
CA PRO A 385 15.13 17.37 4.35
C PRO A 385 14.68 18.83 4.46
N LYS A 386 15.03 19.46 5.59
CA LYS A 386 14.87 20.90 5.74
C LYS A 386 15.91 21.59 4.86
N MET A 387 15.44 22.39 3.92
CA MET A 387 16.30 23.12 3.00
C MET A 387 16.59 24.52 3.56
N GLU A 388 17.86 24.89 3.65
CA GLU A 388 18.26 26.26 3.97
C GLU A 388 18.19 27.14 2.71
N MET A 389 17.47 28.26 2.79
CA MET A 389 17.35 29.22 1.69
C MET A 389 16.90 30.59 2.19
N ASP A 390 17.12 31.62 1.37
CA ASP A 390 16.66 32.98 1.63
C ASP A 390 15.12 33.02 1.87
N PRO A 391 14.62 33.71 2.91
CA PRO A 391 13.20 33.76 3.21
C PRO A 391 12.32 34.35 2.09
N LYS A 392 12.81 35.34 1.33
CA LYS A 392 12.02 35.91 0.21
C LYS A 392 11.90 34.91 -0.93
N LEU A 393 12.98 34.16 -1.19
CA LEU A 393 12.94 33.05 -2.14
C LEU A 393 11.97 31.96 -1.68
N MET A 394 12.04 31.54 -0.41
CA MET A 394 11.14 30.54 0.14
C MET A 394 9.66 30.94 -0.02
N ASN A 395 9.32 32.19 0.30
CA ASN A 395 7.96 32.71 0.10
C ASN A 395 7.52 32.65 -1.37
N SER A 396 8.43 32.95 -2.31
CA SER A 396 8.13 32.86 -3.75
C SER A 396 7.88 31.41 -4.18
N ILE A 397 8.63 30.44 -3.65
CA ILE A 397 8.43 29.01 -3.92
C ILE A 397 7.10 28.52 -3.33
N GLN A 398 6.76 28.92 -2.11
CA GLN A 398 5.48 28.59 -1.46
C GLN A 398 4.30 29.11 -2.30
N SER A 399 4.33 30.39 -2.68
CA SER A 399 3.31 30.97 -3.57
C SER A 399 3.28 30.28 -4.94
N PHE A 400 4.43 29.94 -5.52
CA PHE A 400 4.46 29.18 -6.77
C PHE A 400 3.66 27.88 -6.68
N PHE A 401 3.90 27.05 -5.66
CA PHE A 401 3.18 25.79 -5.49
C PHE A 401 1.71 25.96 -5.13
N ALA A 402 1.35 26.99 -4.35
CA ALA A 402 -0.05 27.27 -4.01
C ALA A 402 -0.92 27.58 -5.23
N TYR A 403 -0.32 28.14 -6.29
CA TYR A 403 -1.00 28.47 -7.54
C TYR A 403 -0.67 27.50 -8.69
N GLN A 404 0.05 26.42 -8.41
CA GLN A 404 0.38 25.40 -9.40
C GLN A 404 -0.75 24.36 -9.46
N THR A 405 -1.52 24.40 -10.55
CA THR A 405 -2.66 23.52 -10.78
C THR A 405 -2.45 22.66 -12.02
N SER A 406 -2.92 21.40 -11.94
CA SER A 406 -2.91 20.46 -13.05
C SER A 406 -3.99 19.40 -12.84
N THR A 407 -4.55 18.91 -13.93
CA THR A 407 -5.47 17.76 -13.94
C THR A 407 -4.72 16.42 -14.02
N GLU A 408 -3.39 16.46 -14.17
CA GLU A 408 -2.54 15.29 -14.22
C GLU A 408 -2.56 14.52 -12.90
N LYS A 409 -2.60 13.19 -13.04
CA LYS A 409 -2.72 12.24 -11.95
C LYS A 409 -1.47 11.36 -11.93
N SER A 410 -0.85 11.25 -10.77
CA SER A 410 0.26 10.31 -10.60
C SER A 410 -0.24 8.87 -10.70
N LYS A 411 0.63 7.98 -11.17
CA LYS A 411 0.38 6.55 -11.26
C LYS A 411 1.27 5.82 -10.26
N TYR A 412 0.79 4.70 -9.73
CA TYR A 412 1.65 3.82 -8.94
C TYR A 412 2.71 3.20 -9.85
N LEU A 413 3.91 3.04 -9.31
CA LEU A 413 4.92 2.22 -9.96
C LEU A 413 4.47 0.77 -9.93
N ASN A 414 4.79 0.07 -11.01
CA ASN A 414 4.59 -1.37 -11.09
C ASN A 414 5.61 -2.05 -10.17
N LEU A 415 5.12 -2.89 -9.25
CA LEU A 415 5.87 -3.54 -8.18
C LEU A 415 6.67 -4.76 -8.66
N ILE A 416 6.41 -5.27 -9.86
CA ILE A 416 7.22 -6.30 -10.50
C ILE A 416 8.49 -5.66 -11.08
N LYS A 417 8.35 -4.50 -11.74
CA LYS A 417 9.45 -3.73 -12.31
C LYS A 417 10.26 -2.99 -11.26
N ASN A 418 9.60 -2.51 -10.21
CA ASN A 418 10.20 -1.77 -9.10
C ASN A 418 9.93 -2.56 -7.81
N ARG A 419 10.70 -3.65 -7.62
CA ARG A 419 10.52 -4.57 -6.50
C ARG A 419 10.52 -3.80 -5.17
N PRO A 420 9.44 -3.89 -4.38
CA PRO A 420 9.35 -3.15 -3.13
C PRO A 420 10.24 -3.80 -2.06
N TYR A 421 10.62 -3.02 -1.05
CA TYR A 421 11.47 -3.48 0.05
C TYR A 421 11.02 -2.91 1.40
N PRO A 422 11.22 -3.63 2.52
CA PRO A 422 10.91 -3.11 3.85
C PRO A 422 11.87 -2.00 4.25
N ILE A 423 11.39 -1.07 5.08
CA ILE A 423 12.25 -0.04 5.68
C ILE A 423 12.83 -0.60 6.98
N GLY A 424 14.02 -1.19 6.89
CA GLY A 424 14.70 -1.77 8.05
C GLY A 424 15.65 -0.82 8.77
N ASN A 425 16.05 0.27 8.12
CA ASN A 425 16.98 1.25 8.70
C ASN A 425 16.93 2.61 7.95
N ARG A 426 17.65 3.61 8.49
CA ARG A 426 17.75 4.96 7.91
C ARG A 426 18.27 4.98 6.46
N TYR A 427 19.14 4.05 6.07
CA TYR A 427 19.66 4.00 4.70
C TYR A 427 18.56 3.57 3.72
N THR A 428 17.83 2.51 4.06
CA THR A 428 16.68 2.05 3.25
C THR A 428 15.57 3.10 3.17
N ALA A 429 15.37 3.88 4.24
CA ALA A 429 14.38 4.96 4.28
C ALA A 429 14.76 6.18 3.41
N ASN A 430 16.03 6.60 3.47
CA ASN A 430 16.44 7.92 2.97
C ASN A 430 17.26 7.85 1.67
N CYS A 431 18.08 6.81 1.50
CA CYS A 431 19.12 6.75 0.47
C CYS A 431 18.77 5.74 -0.64
N ALA A 432 18.25 4.57 -0.26
CA ALA A 432 17.90 3.50 -1.18
C ALA A 432 16.89 3.86 -2.28
N PRO A 433 15.97 4.83 -2.10
CA PRO A 433 15.11 5.25 -3.21
C PRO A 433 15.88 5.69 -4.46
N CYS A 434 17.07 6.27 -4.29
CA CYS A 434 17.98 6.61 -5.39
C CYS A 434 19.11 5.59 -5.56
N HIS A 435 19.80 5.24 -4.47
CA HIS A 435 21.01 4.42 -4.52
C HIS A 435 20.75 2.91 -4.52
N GLY A 436 19.50 2.46 -4.36
CA GLY A 436 19.14 1.07 -4.22
C GLY A 436 19.45 0.51 -2.82
N PRO A 437 18.77 -0.58 -2.38
CA PRO A 437 19.00 -1.19 -1.06
C PRO A 437 20.45 -1.68 -0.84
N LYS A 438 21.18 -1.93 -1.93
CA LYS A 438 22.58 -2.40 -1.94
C LYS A 438 23.60 -1.34 -2.38
N GLY A 439 23.18 -0.09 -2.60
CA GLY A 439 24.10 0.98 -3.02
C GLY A 439 24.46 1.01 -4.50
N GLU A 440 23.86 0.17 -5.34
CA GLU A 440 24.22 -0.01 -6.76
C GLU A 440 23.85 1.17 -7.68
N GLY A 441 23.21 2.23 -7.16
CA GLY A 441 22.77 3.38 -7.96
C GLY A 441 21.53 3.10 -8.82
N ASN A 442 20.81 2.02 -8.52
CA ASN A 442 19.67 1.49 -9.27
C ASN A 442 18.34 1.56 -8.50
N GLY A 443 18.24 2.45 -7.50
CA GLY A 443 16.99 2.66 -6.78
C GLY A 443 15.86 3.06 -7.74
N PHE A 444 14.60 2.83 -7.36
CA PHE A 444 13.45 3.06 -8.25
C PHE A 444 13.40 4.50 -8.81
N ASN A 445 13.96 5.47 -8.09
CA ASN A 445 13.98 6.86 -8.51
C ASN A 445 15.07 7.17 -9.56
N ALA A 446 16.09 6.31 -9.69
CA ALA A 446 17.23 6.54 -10.57
C ALA A 446 16.83 6.69 -12.05
N ALA A 447 15.75 6.03 -12.48
CA ALA A 447 15.24 6.09 -13.85
C ALA A 447 14.63 7.47 -14.23
N TYR A 448 14.35 8.32 -13.25
CA TYR A 448 13.71 9.62 -13.43
C TYR A 448 14.67 10.81 -13.31
N LEU A 449 15.94 10.53 -13.04
CA LEU A 449 16.97 11.54 -12.88
C LEU A 449 17.81 11.65 -14.16
N GLU A 450 18.12 12.88 -14.56
CA GLU A 450 19.01 13.15 -15.68
C GLU A 450 20.42 12.58 -15.44
N ILE A 451 20.89 12.74 -14.20
CA ILE A 451 22.18 12.18 -13.74
C ILE A 451 21.87 11.00 -12.84
N LYS A 452 22.31 9.81 -13.26
CA LYS A 452 22.17 8.59 -12.47
C LYS A 452 22.92 8.72 -11.14
N PRO A 453 22.35 8.22 -10.02
CA PRO A 453 23.06 8.09 -8.76
C PRO A 453 24.34 7.26 -8.93
N GLY A 454 25.42 7.66 -8.26
CA GLY A 454 26.66 6.90 -8.27
C GLY A 454 26.50 5.53 -7.61
N ASN A 455 27.23 4.54 -8.12
CA ASN A 455 27.33 3.21 -7.55
C ASN A 455 28.22 3.26 -6.29
N LEU A 456 27.60 3.17 -5.12
CA LEU A 456 28.25 3.15 -3.81
C LEU A 456 28.86 1.77 -3.48
N ALA A 457 28.53 0.74 -4.25
CA ALA A 457 29.11 -0.61 -4.15
C ALA A 457 30.29 -0.83 -5.11
N ASP A 458 30.71 0.19 -5.86
CA ASP A 458 31.88 0.14 -6.72
C ASP A 458 33.15 0.42 -5.89
N ASP A 459 33.92 -0.63 -5.63
CA ASP A 459 35.19 -0.62 -4.88
C ASP A 459 36.16 0.43 -5.42
N LYS A 460 36.48 0.35 -6.71
CA LYS A 460 37.45 1.24 -7.38
C LYS A 460 37.05 2.70 -7.29
N LEU A 461 35.74 2.99 -7.36
CA LEU A 461 35.24 4.35 -7.22
C LEU A 461 35.28 4.83 -5.76
N MET A 462 34.91 3.98 -4.81
CA MET A 462 34.80 4.35 -3.39
C MET A 462 36.16 4.39 -2.65
N GLU A 463 37.14 3.59 -3.05
CA GLU A 463 38.52 3.65 -2.51
C GLU A 463 39.20 4.99 -2.77
N GLN A 464 38.80 5.70 -3.81
CA GLN A 464 39.35 7.03 -4.15
C GLN A 464 38.68 8.18 -3.38
N ARG A 465 37.82 7.89 -2.41
CA ARG A 465 37.08 8.89 -1.64
C ARG A 465 37.46 8.75 -0.18
N SER A 466 37.85 9.84 0.48
CA SER A 466 38.02 9.83 1.93
C SER A 466 36.66 9.77 2.63
N ASP A 467 36.65 9.28 3.87
CA ASP A 467 35.44 9.27 4.70
C ASP A 467 34.94 10.70 4.95
N ALA A 468 35.84 11.67 5.11
CA ALA A 468 35.49 13.08 5.18
C ALA A 468 34.79 13.59 3.91
N ALA A 469 35.22 13.16 2.72
CA ALA A 469 34.57 13.55 1.47
C ALA A 469 33.16 12.93 1.34
N LEU A 470 32.99 11.66 1.73
CA LEU A 470 31.69 11.00 1.77
C LEU A 470 30.76 11.67 2.79
N PHE A 471 31.26 11.93 3.99
CA PHE A 471 30.55 12.65 5.05
C PHE A 471 30.06 14.02 4.57
N ASN A 472 30.97 14.82 4.00
CA ASN A 472 30.64 16.17 3.50
C ASN A 472 29.63 16.13 2.35
N THR A 473 29.68 15.10 1.50
CA THR A 473 28.71 14.88 0.43
C THR A 473 27.31 14.59 1.00
N ILE A 474 27.20 13.74 2.02
CA ILE A 474 25.91 13.45 2.66
C ILE A 474 25.41 14.68 3.43
N TYR A 475 26.29 15.36 4.17
CA TYR A 475 25.94 16.52 4.99
C TYR A 475 25.47 17.71 4.15
N GLY A 476 26.27 18.11 3.16
CA GLY A 476 26.07 19.31 2.35
C GLY A 476 25.31 19.09 1.03
N GLY A 477 25.18 17.85 0.58
CA GLY A 477 24.54 17.49 -0.68
C GLY A 477 25.47 17.62 -1.89
N GLY A 478 24.96 17.20 -3.05
CA GLY A 478 25.78 17.05 -4.25
C GLY A 478 26.32 18.37 -4.79
N ARG A 479 25.52 19.45 -4.76
CA ARG A 479 25.92 20.74 -5.34
C ARG A 479 27.17 21.33 -4.68
N ILE A 480 27.28 21.25 -3.36
CA ILE A 480 28.45 21.77 -2.60
C ILE A 480 29.71 21.00 -2.98
N MET A 481 29.56 19.71 -3.33
CA MET A 481 30.66 18.82 -3.70
C MET A 481 30.88 18.72 -5.22
N ASN A 482 30.39 19.69 -6.00
CA ASN A 482 30.45 19.70 -7.47
C ASN A 482 29.88 18.42 -8.12
N LYS A 483 28.76 17.93 -7.57
CA LYS A 483 27.96 16.82 -8.07
C LYS A 483 26.54 17.30 -8.39
N SER A 484 25.68 16.39 -8.87
CA SER A 484 24.28 16.69 -9.15
C SER A 484 23.58 17.34 -7.96
N HIS A 485 22.92 18.47 -8.21
CA HIS A 485 22.17 19.21 -7.19
C HIS A 485 20.91 18.46 -6.74
N PHE A 486 20.50 17.39 -7.43
CA PHE A 486 19.38 16.53 -7.03
C PHE A 486 19.65 15.71 -5.77
N MET A 487 20.91 15.51 -5.37
CA MET A 487 21.22 14.95 -4.06
C MET A 487 21.17 16.08 -3.01
N PRO A 488 20.15 16.13 -2.14
CA PRO A 488 20.05 17.18 -1.13
C PRO A 488 21.10 16.97 -0.03
N GLY A 489 21.37 18.03 0.73
CA GLY A 489 22.09 17.92 1.99
C GLY A 489 21.20 17.33 3.08
N TRP A 490 21.72 16.36 3.82
CA TRP A 490 21.01 15.66 4.88
C TRP A 490 21.35 16.16 6.30
N GLY A 491 22.32 17.08 6.43
CA GLY A 491 22.82 17.57 7.72
C GLY A 491 21.79 18.27 8.62
N GLN A 492 20.65 18.68 8.07
CA GLN A 492 19.53 19.27 8.81
C GLN A 492 18.44 18.25 9.17
N LYS A 493 18.60 16.98 8.77
CA LYS A 493 17.63 15.89 8.96
C LYS A 493 18.17 14.79 9.87
N ILE A 494 19.42 14.37 9.65
CA ILE A 494 20.06 13.28 10.38
C ILE A 494 21.30 13.79 11.11
N SER A 495 21.64 13.13 12.23
CA SER A 495 22.76 13.52 13.08
C SER A 495 24.11 13.27 12.39
N ARG A 496 25.17 13.90 12.89
CA ARG A 496 26.54 13.63 12.41
C ARG A 496 26.93 12.16 12.60
N GLU A 497 26.52 11.55 13.71
CA GLU A 497 26.73 10.13 13.98
C GLU A 497 25.98 9.25 12.98
N GLU A 498 24.73 9.57 12.65
CA GLU A 498 23.98 8.86 11.61
C GLU A 498 24.65 8.98 10.24
N ILE A 499 25.23 10.14 9.90
CA ILE A 499 26.01 10.32 8.67
C ILE A 499 27.27 9.44 8.68
N ALA A 500 28.01 9.39 9.79
CA ALA A 500 29.17 8.51 9.93
C ALA A 500 28.78 7.03 9.75
N ASN A 501 27.64 6.61 10.31
CA ASN A 501 27.10 5.27 10.11
C ASN A 501 26.75 5.00 8.64
N HIS A 502 26.27 6.00 7.90
CA HIS A 502 26.07 5.88 6.45
C HIS A 502 27.38 5.76 5.67
N VAL A 503 28.44 6.45 6.10
CA VAL A 503 29.78 6.29 5.50
C VAL A 503 30.30 4.88 5.74
N ALA A 504 30.23 4.37 6.97
CA ALA A 504 30.57 2.98 7.27
C ALA A 504 29.76 1.99 6.41
N ARG A 505 28.46 2.26 6.24
CA ARG A 505 27.61 1.44 5.37
C ARG A 505 28.03 1.45 3.90
N ILE A 506 28.54 2.58 3.39
CA ILE A 506 29.11 2.65 2.04
C ILE A 506 30.36 1.78 1.95
N ARG A 507 31.21 1.79 2.99
CA ARG A 507 32.38 0.90 3.08
C ARG A 507 31.99 -0.58 3.07
N ASP A 508 30.91 -0.94 3.76
CA ASP A 508 30.36 -2.29 3.72
C ASP A 508 29.87 -2.68 2.31
N PHE A 509 29.27 -1.75 1.56
CA PHE A 509 28.76 -2.04 0.22
C PHE A 509 29.88 -2.27 -0.80
N CYS A 510 30.93 -1.45 -0.74
CA CYS A 510 32.06 -1.54 -1.65
C CYS A 510 33.10 -2.60 -1.23
N ASP A 511 33.01 -3.12 -0.01
CA ASP A 511 34.06 -3.95 0.61
C ASP A 511 35.45 -3.32 0.47
N CYS A 512 35.55 -2.04 0.84
CA CYS A 512 36.71 -1.21 0.54
C CYS A 512 37.10 -0.29 1.69
N SER A 513 38.35 0.19 1.70
CA SER A 513 38.88 1.11 2.70
C SER A 513 39.05 2.54 2.15
N PRO A 514 39.03 3.59 3.01
CA PRO A 514 39.43 4.92 2.58
C PRO A 514 40.89 4.94 2.13
N PRO A 515 41.28 5.87 1.25
CA PRO A 515 42.63 5.93 0.72
C PRO A 515 43.62 6.31 1.82
N ASP A 516 44.84 5.76 1.75
CA ASP A 516 45.84 5.87 2.82
C ASP A 516 46.16 7.33 3.19
N TRP A 517 46.20 8.23 2.21
CA TRP A 517 46.46 9.66 2.44
C TRP A 517 45.40 10.37 3.30
N SER A 518 44.26 9.73 3.56
CA SER A 518 43.14 10.31 4.30
C SER A 518 42.96 9.76 5.71
N LYS A 519 43.90 8.94 6.18
CA LYS A 519 43.87 8.30 7.52
C LYS A 519 44.46 9.18 8.62
N ASP A 520 45.15 10.26 8.26
CA ASP A 520 45.65 11.32 9.15
C ASP A 520 44.60 12.41 9.34
#